data_AF-A0A7W9KCI3-F1
#
_entry.id   AF-A0A7W9KCI3-F1
#
_cell.length_a   1.000
_cell.length_b   1.000
_cell.length_c   1.000
_cell.angle_alpha   90.00
_cell.angle_beta   90.00
_cell.angle_gamma   90.00
#
_symmetry.space_group_name_H-M   'P 1'
#
loop_
_entity.id
_entity.type
_entity.pdbx_description
1 polymer ?
#
loop_
_entity_poly.entity_id
_entity_poly.type
_entity_poly.pdbx_seq_one_letter_code
_entity_poly.pdbx_strand_id
1 'polypeptide(L)'
;MRSSIERGRVWQAEHMLGGLRNVVLTLMCLRHGVPAVQGRGLHLLPSTETKAALATLVGGLAEAELRRAFRAGVALLLAEAAHVDAELAKALTAPLEAMLG
;
A
#
# COMPACT_ATOMS: atom_id res chain seq x y z
N MET A 1 -7.95 -8.72 0.60
CA MET A 1 -6.65 -9.19 0.10
C MET A 1 -6.29 -10.56 0.68
N ARG A 2 -6.08 -10.68 2.01
CA ARG A 2 -5.94 -11.94 2.76
C ARG A 2 -6.77 -13.11 2.18
N SER A 3 -8.10 -12.98 2.22
CA SER A 3 -8.99 -14.06 1.80
C SER A 3 -8.86 -14.42 0.31
N SER A 4 -8.45 -13.49 -0.56
CA SER A 4 -8.18 -13.80 -1.97
C SER A 4 -6.90 -14.64 -2.11
N ILE A 5 -5.87 -14.32 -1.33
CA ILE A 5 -4.59 -15.06 -1.30
C ILE A 5 -4.82 -16.47 -0.75
N GLU A 6 -5.47 -16.59 0.42
CA GLU A 6 -5.74 -17.89 1.08
C GLU A 6 -6.56 -18.86 0.24
N ARG A 7 -7.34 -18.36 -0.73
CA ARG A 7 -8.16 -19.16 -1.66
C ARG A 7 -7.53 -19.31 -3.05
N GLY A 8 -6.27 -18.93 -3.23
CA GLY A 8 -5.58 -19.02 -4.53
C GLY A 8 -6.15 -18.11 -5.62
N ARG A 9 -6.92 -17.07 -5.28
CA ARG A 9 -7.50 -16.13 -6.25
C ARG A 9 -6.53 -15.01 -6.58
N VAL A 10 -5.44 -15.39 -7.23
CA VAL A 10 -4.25 -14.57 -7.42
C VAL A 10 -4.51 -13.27 -8.20
N TRP A 11 -5.35 -13.29 -9.25
CA TRP A 11 -5.72 -12.08 -9.99
C TRP A 11 -6.56 -11.11 -9.15
N GLN A 12 -7.47 -11.63 -8.33
CA GLN A 12 -8.25 -10.79 -7.41
C GLN A 12 -7.33 -10.18 -6.34
N ALA A 13 -6.36 -10.93 -5.84
CA ALA A 13 -5.39 -10.42 -4.87
C ALA A 13 -4.51 -9.31 -5.46
N GLU A 14 -3.98 -9.50 -6.67
CA GLU A 14 -3.20 -8.48 -7.38
C GLU A 14 -4.03 -7.21 -7.63
N HIS A 15 -5.26 -7.35 -8.14
CA HIS A 15 -6.13 -6.21 -8.40
C HIS A 15 -6.41 -5.39 -7.14
N MET A 16 -6.74 -6.06 -6.03
CA MET A 16 -6.94 -5.40 -4.74
C MET A 16 -5.67 -4.69 -4.23
N LEU A 17 -4.50 -5.28 -4.47
CA LEU A 17 -3.23 -4.68 -4.09
C LEU A 17 -2.88 -3.46 -4.94
N GLY A 18 -3.15 -3.51 -6.25
CA GLY A 18 -3.08 -2.33 -7.12
C GLY A 18 -3.95 -1.19 -6.59
N GLY A 19 -5.17 -1.51 -6.13
CA GLY A 19 -6.05 -0.56 -5.45
C GLY A 19 -5.45 0.04 -4.18
N LEU A 20 -4.93 -0.79 -3.27
CA LEU A 20 -4.26 -0.33 -2.04
C LEU A 20 -3.07 0.59 -2.35
N ARG A 21 -2.21 0.19 -3.30
CA ARG A 21 -1.07 0.99 -3.76
C ARG A 21 -1.52 2.35 -4.28
N ASN A 22 -2.57 2.39 -5.09
CA ASN A 22 -3.10 3.65 -5.63
C ASN A 22 -3.62 4.58 -4.53
N VAL A 23 -4.29 4.04 -3.50
CA VAL A 23 -4.74 4.84 -2.35
C VAL A 23 -3.56 5.44 -1.60
N VAL A 24 -2.54 4.64 -1.25
CA VAL A 24 -1.34 5.12 -0.56
C VAL A 24 -0.62 6.20 -1.38
N LEU A 25 -0.41 5.97 -2.67
CA LEU A 25 0.22 6.94 -3.57
C LEU A 25 -0.60 8.24 -3.68
N THR A 26 -1.92 8.15 -3.62
CA THR A 26 -2.81 9.31 -3.56
C THR A 26 -2.59 10.09 -2.26
N LEU A 27 -2.52 9.41 -1.11
CA LEU A 27 -2.24 10.04 0.19
C LEU A 27 -0.88 10.77 0.19
N MET A 28 0.15 10.12 -0.37
CA MET A 28 1.48 10.74 -0.53
C MET A 28 1.40 12.02 -1.36
N CYS A 29 0.70 11.98 -2.51
CA CYS A 29 0.48 13.19 -3.33
C CYS A 29 -0.21 14.30 -2.55
N LEU A 30 -1.27 13.96 -1.78
CA LEU A 30 -1.99 14.94 -0.98
C LEU A 30 -1.11 15.55 0.12
N ARG A 31 -0.31 14.72 0.82
CA ARG A 31 0.65 15.17 1.85
C ARG A 31 1.70 16.13 1.29
N HIS A 32 2.15 15.91 0.05
CA HIS A 32 3.13 16.76 -0.63
C HIS A 32 2.50 17.91 -1.44
N GLY A 33 1.17 18.07 -1.41
CA GLY A 33 0.49 19.16 -2.10
C GLY A 33 0.55 19.08 -3.64
N VAL A 34 0.78 17.89 -4.20
CA VAL A 34 0.87 17.68 -5.66
C VAL A 34 -0.40 16.99 -6.20
N PRO A 35 -0.69 17.09 -7.51
CA PRO A 35 -1.91 16.51 -8.08
C PRO A 35 -2.02 14.99 -7.85
N ALA A 36 -3.05 14.53 -7.14
CA ALA A 36 -3.22 13.09 -6.88
C ALA A 36 -4.03 12.35 -7.97
N VAL A 37 -4.84 13.09 -8.75
CA VAL A 37 -5.75 12.52 -9.75
C VAL A 37 -4.98 11.77 -10.83
N GLN A 38 -5.32 10.49 -11.03
CA GLN A 38 -4.75 9.61 -12.05
C GLN A 38 -3.20 9.52 -11.99
N GLY A 39 -2.62 9.70 -10.80
CA GLY A 39 -1.16 9.61 -10.62
C GLY A 39 -0.35 10.75 -11.24
N ARG A 40 -0.99 11.86 -11.63
CA ARG A 40 -0.30 12.97 -12.30
C ARG A 40 0.79 13.63 -11.46
N GLY A 41 0.74 13.53 -10.13
CA GLY A 41 1.74 14.09 -9.23
C GLY A 41 2.84 13.12 -8.80
N LEU A 42 2.80 11.85 -9.21
CA LEU A 42 3.74 10.84 -8.70
C LEU A 42 5.20 11.15 -9.04
N HIS A 43 5.44 11.72 -10.22
CA HIS A 43 6.78 12.14 -10.66
C HIS A 43 7.30 13.40 -9.95
N LEU A 44 6.44 14.09 -9.20
CA LEU A 44 6.78 15.27 -8.41
C LEU A 44 7.08 14.93 -6.94
N LEU A 45 6.79 13.68 -6.52
CA LEU A 45 7.10 13.21 -5.17
C LEU A 45 8.62 13.03 -4.99
N PRO A 46 9.15 13.23 -3.77
CA PRO A 46 10.53 12.91 -3.46
C PRO A 46 10.88 11.44 -3.81
N SER A 47 12.07 11.21 -4.36
CA SER A 47 12.52 9.87 -4.75
C SER A 47 12.63 8.91 -3.57
N THR A 48 12.92 9.42 -2.38
CA THR A 48 12.97 8.64 -1.13
C THR A 48 11.61 8.04 -0.77
N GLU A 49 10.54 8.80 -0.98
CA GLU A 49 9.15 8.42 -0.70
C GLU A 49 8.67 7.36 -1.69
N THR A 50 8.89 7.62 -2.99
CA THR A 50 8.47 6.69 -4.06
C THR A 50 9.27 5.39 -4.06
N LYS A 51 10.53 5.39 -3.58
CA LYS A 51 11.34 4.18 -3.44
C LYS A 51 10.73 3.17 -2.46
N ALA A 52 10.13 3.63 -1.37
CA ALA A 52 9.44 2.74 -0.43
C ALA A 52 8.19 2.09 -1.08
N ALA A 53 7.47 2.84 -1.92
CA ALA A 53 6.31 2.34 -2.65
C ALA A 53 6.64 1.22 -3.66
N LEU A 54 7.88 1.12 -4.15
CA LEU A 54 8.29 0.04 -5.06
C LEU A 54 8.12 -1.36 -4.45
N ALA A 55 8.21 -1.50 -3.13
CA ALA A 55 8.01 -2.78 -2.45
C ALA A 55 6.57 -3.32 -2.57
N THR A 56 5.62 -2.46 -2.95
CA THR A 56 4.21 -2.82 -3.20
C THR A 56 3.94 -3.29 -4.63
N LEU A 57 4.94 -3.30 -5.50
CA LEU A 57 4.82 -3.88 -6.84
C LEU A 57 4.83 -5.41 -6.74
N VAL A 58 3.94 -6.04 -7.50
CA VAL A 58 3.84 -7.48 -7.66
C VAL A 58 4.63 -7.83 -8.91
N GLY A 59 5.79 -8.48 -8.74
CA GLY A 59 6.63 -8.94 -9.86
C GLY A 59 6.04 -10.16 -10.58
N GLY A 60 5.16 -10.89 -9.91
CA GLY A 60 4.47 -12.07 -10.38
C GLY A 60 3.40 -12.54 -9.40
N LEU A 61 2.53 -13.46 -9.85
CA LEU A 61 1.33 -13.87 -9.11
C LEU A 61 1.56 -15.00 -8.10
N ALA A 62 2.82 -15.29 -7.77
CA ALA A 62 3.14 -16.24 -6.72
C ALA A 62 2.61 -15.75 -5.36
N GLU A 63 2.06 -16.65 -4.55
CA GLU A 63 1.51 -16.30 -3.24
C GLU A 63 2.51 -15.54 -2.36
N ALA A 64 3.77 -15.97 -2.35
CA ALA A 64 4.83 -15.31 -1.59
C ALA A 64 5.05 -13.85 -2.03
N GLU A 65 4.98 -13.56 -3.33
CA GLU A 65 5.12 -12.20 -3.86
C GLU A 65 3.91 -11.33 -3.51
N LEU A 66 2.70 -11.88 -3.62
CA LEU A 66 1.47 -11.20 -3.22
C LEU A 66 1.47 -10.86 -1.73
N ARG A 67 1.89 -11.79 -0.87
CA ARG A 67 2.01 -11.57 0.58
C ARG A 67 3.08 -10.53 0.93
N ARG A 68 4.25 -10.60 0.27
CA ARG A 68 5.32 -9.60 0.44
C ARG A 68 4.81 -8.21 0.09
N ALA A 69 4.20 -8.07 -1.07
CA ALA A 69 3.70 -6.78 -1.54
C ALA A 69 2.54 -6.27 -0.66
N PHE A 70 1.68 -7.17 -0.15
CA PHE A 70 0.62 -6.81 0.80
C PHE A 70 1.19 -6.26 2.11
N ARG A 71 2.20 -6.92 2.69
CA ARG A 71 2.90 -6.45 3.89
C ARG A 71 3.50 -5.06 3.66
N ALA A 72 4.15 -4.83 2.53
CA ALA A 72 4.68 -3.52 2.16
C ALA A 72 3.58 -2.45 2.04
N GLY A 73 2.44 -2.81 1.43
CA GLY A 73 1.30 -1.90 1.28
C GLY A 73 0.68 -1.49 2.63
N VAL A 74 0.54 -2.44 3.56
CA VAL A 74 0.06 -2.15 4.93
C VAL A 74 1.04 -1.25 5.68
N ALA A 75 2.34 -1.53 5.59
CA ALA A 75 3.37 -0.72 6.23
C ALA A 75 3.34 0.74 5.74
N LEU A 76 3.20 0.95 4.42
CA LEU A 76 3.08 2.30 3.86
C LEU A 76 1.77 2.99 4.23
N LEU A 77 0.65 2.26 4.26
CA LEU A 77 -0.62 2.84 4.69
C LEU A 77 -0.53 3.34 6.14
N LEU A 78 0.10 2.56 7.03
CA LEU A 78 0.31 2.96 8.42
C LEU A 78 1.27 4.16 8.53
N ALA A 79 2.33 4.21 7.73
CA ALA A 79 3.24 5.35 7.69
C ALA A 79 2.53 6.64 7.21
N GLU A 80 1.74 6.56 6.13
CA GLU A 80 0.95 7.71 5.66
C GLU A 80 -0.12 8.12 6.67
N ALA A 81 -0.78 7.17 7.32
CA ALA A 81 -1.72 7.47 8.40
C ALA A 81 -1.03 8.22 9.55
N ALA A 82 0.18 7.80 9.94
CA ALA A 82 0.92 8.42 11.04
C ALA A 82 1.35 9.88 10.75
N HIS A 83 1.51 10.24 9.47
CA HIS A 83 1.75 11.63 9.08
C HIS A 83 0.54 12.56 9.32
N VAL A 84 -0.68 12.00 9.40
CA VAL A 84 -1.93 12.76 9.60
C VAL A 84 -2.43 12.62 11.02
N ASP A 85 -2.46 11.39 11.55
CA ASP A 85 -2.97 11.04 12.88
C ASP A 85 -2.21 9.81 13.41
N ALA A 86 -1.28 10.06 14.34
CA ALA A 86 -0.44 9.03 14.94
C ALA A 86 -1.23 8.06 15.84
N GLU A 87 -2.28 8.52 16.52
CA GLU A 87 -3.09 7.67 17.39
C GLU A 87 -3.98 6.75 16.56
N LEU A 88 -4.54 7.26 15.45
CA LEU A 88 -5.24 6.42 14.49
C LEU A 88 -4.31 5.38 13.87
N ALA A 89 -3.11 5.76 13.43
CA ALA A 89 -2.14 4.82 12.88
C ALA A 89 -1.79 3.70 13.88
N LYS A 90 -1.58 4.06 15.15
CA LYS A 90 -1.35 3.11 16.23
C LYS A 90 -2.55 2.18 16.45
N ALA A 91 -3.77 2.72 16.47
CA ALA A 91 -4.99 1.93 16.61
C ALA A 91 -5.22 0.94 15.44
N LEU A 92 -4.81 1.32 14.23
CA LEU A 92 -4.91 0.49 13.03
C LEU A 92 -3.82 -0.57 12.91
N THR A 93 -2.71 -0.44 13.64
CA THR A 93 -1.54 -1.33 13.49
C THR A 93 -1.90 -2.79 13.78
N ALA A 94 -2.42 -3.08 14.97
CA ALA A 94 -2.76 -4.45 15.39
C ALA A 94 -3.77 -5.14 14.44
N PRO A 95 -4.93 -4.55 14.08
CA PRO A 95 -5.86 -5.23 13.18
C PRO A 95 -5.29 -5.42 11.77
N LEU A 96 -4.49 -4.49 11.24
CA LEU A 96 -3.90 -4.65 9.92
C LEU A 96 -2.76 -5.69 9.90
N GLU A 97 -1.94 -5.77 10.95
CA GLU A 97 -0.92 -6.81 11.09
C GLU A 97 -1.56 -8.20 11.25
N ALA A 98 -2.66 -8.27 12.01
CA ALA A 98 -3.47 -9.48 12.11
C ALA A 98 -4.06 -9.90 10.75
N MET A 99 -4.05 -9.05 9.71
CA MET A 99 -4.42 -9.38 8.33
C MET A 99 -3.25 -9.89 7.46
N LEU A 100 -2.01 -9.88 7.96
CA LEU A 100 -0.81 -10.30 7.22
C LEU A 100 -0.36 -11.75 7.48
N GLY A 101 -0.96 -12.42 8.47
CA GLY A 101 -0.80 -13.87 8.75
C GLY A 101 -0.85 -14.77 7.52
#